data_AF-D4ZJT2-F1
#
_entry.id   AF-D4ZJT2-F1
#
_cell.length_a   1.000
_cell.length_b   1.000
_cell.length_c   1.000
_cell.angle_alpha   90.00
_cell.angle_beta   90.00
_cell.angle_gamma   90.00
#
_symmetry.space_group_name_H-M   'P 1'
#
loop_
_entity.id
_entity.type
_entity.pdbx_description
1 polymer ?
#
loop_
_entity_poly.entity_id
_entity_poly.type
_entity_poly.pdbx_seq_one_letter_code
_entity_poly.pdbx_strand_id
1 'polypeptide(L)'
;MASLSAKAKIELGSLLVNQDELAGLLALLPKEHLSNYPLLQKELFIKNPNTKNYNKALKDGNFSKNEYRDRIFARLDIFAYEIACSMNTDHLVERVILMAGDDMSIIDELQIEDIGAEVIQRVLMDLSANVRKQVQPKGDHPFLAERGRIDHKFWRHADKAHAAFVEGYSTQAALDAWCQLNLNTRCPQSFIRWTKSHEDPRSVMEWVEYAAREQA
;
A
#
# COMPACT_ATOMS: atom_id res chain seq x y z
N MET A 1 2.46 15.66 -20.60
CA MET A 1 3.35 15.90 -19.44
C MET A 1 2.51 16.51 -18.34
N ALA A 2 2.50 15.91 -17.15
CA ALA A 2 1.85 16.53 -16.00
C ALA A 2 2.57 17.84 -15.65
N SER A 3 1.83 18.93 -15.55
CA SER A 3 2.40 20.23 -15.15
C SER A 3 2.55 20.26 -13.64
N LEU A 4 3.80 20.36 -13.16
CA LEU A 4 4.06 20.49 -11.73
C LEU A 4 3.51 21.83 -11.20
N SER A 5 2.95 21.80 -9.98
CA SER A 5 2.55 23.01 -9.26
C SER A 5 3.75 23.93 -8.99
N ALA A 6 3.52 25.22 -8.74
CA ALA A 6 4.60 26.16 -8.45
C ALA A 6 5.45 25.74 -7.24
N LYS A 7 4.82 25.18 -6.21
CA LYS A 7 5.51 24.65 -5.03
C LYS A 7 6.35 23.42 -5.38
N ALA A 8 5.79 22.46 -6.11
CA ALA A 8 6.52 21.26 -6.54
C ALA A 8 7.72 21.59 -7.45
N LYS A 9 7.61 22.64 -8.28
CA LYS A 9 8.74 23.14 -9.09
C LYS A 9 9.86 23.72 -8.23
N ILE A 10 9.52 24.42 -7.15
CA ILE A 10 10.50 24.98 -6.20
C ILE A 10 11.20 23.84 -5.45
N GLU A 11 10.46 22.85 -4.95
CA GLU A 11 11.02 21.67 -4.28
C GLU A 11 11.93 20.86 -5.22
N LEU A 12 11.49 20.61 -6.45
CA LEU A 12 12.32 19.95 -7.46
C LEU A 12 13.57 20.77 -7.77
N GLY A 13 13.45 22.09 -7.91
CA GLY A 13 14.58 22.99 -8.11
C GLY A 13 15.59 22.92 -6.96
N SER A 14 15.11 22.88 -5.72
CA SER A 14 15.95 22.73 -4.52
C SER A 14 16.70 21.39 -4.54
N LEU A 15 16.02 20.29 -4.87
CA LEU A 15 16.65 18.97 -4.98
C LEU A 15 17.69 18.89 -6.09
N LEU A 16 17.46 19.53 -7.23
CA LEU A 16 18.42 19.56 -8.33
C LEU A 16 19.71 20.33 -7.98
N VAL A 17 19.59 21.34 -7.12
CA VAL A 17 20.74 22.10 -6.60
C VAL A 17 21.43 21.35 -5.46
N ASN A 18 20.68 20.67 -4.59
CA ASN A 18 21.21 19.85 -3.50
C ASN A 18 21.52 18.42 -3.94
N GLN A 19 22.62 18.25 -4.68
CA GLN A 19 22.99 16.97 -5.30
C GLN A 19 23.22 15.83 -4.30
N ASP A 20 23.65 16.13 -3.07
CA ASP A 20 23.86 15.11 -2.03
C ASP A 20 22.55 14.52 -1.51
N GLU A 21 21.56 15.37 -1.27
CA GLU A 21 20.21 14.97 -0.86
C GLU A 21 19.53 14.17 -1.98
N LEU A 22 19.64 14.66 -3.22
CA LEU A 22 19.14 13.96 -4.40
C LEU A 22 19.81 12.58 -4.55
N ALA A 23 21.13 12.49 -4.40
CA ALA A 23 21.85 11.21 -4.45
C ALA A 23 21.37 10.27 -3.33
N GLY A 24 21.13 10.78 -2.12
CA GLY A 24 20.56 10.01 -1.02
C GLY A 24 19.20 9.41 -1.36
N LEU A 25 18.30 10.21 -1.95
CA LEU A 25 16.98 9.76 -2.37
C LEU A 25 17.05 8.75 -3.52
N LEU A 26 17.87 9.02 -4.54
CA LEU A 26 18.06 8.12 -5.68
C LEU A 26 18.64 6.77 -5.26
N ALA A 27 19.49 6.73 -4.23
CA ALA A 27 20.08 5.49 -3.71
C ALA A 27 19.06 4.56 -3.05
N LEU A 28 17.88 5.07 -2.65
CA LEU A 28 16.80 4.30 -2.03
C LEU A 28 15.78 3.78 -3.04
N LEU A 29 15.82 4.24 -4.28
CA LEU A 29 14.89 3.78 -5.31
C LEU A 29 15.15 2.31 -5.67
N PRO A 30 14.10 1.53 -6.00
CA PRO A 30 14.27 0.23 -6.61
C PRO A 30 15.17 0.31 -7.84
N LYS A 31 16.03 -0.70 -7.99
CA LYS A 31 17.12 -0.72 -8.98
C LYS A 31 16.62 -0.57 -10.41
N GLU A 32 15.42 -1.03 -10.66
CA GLU A 32 14.74 -1.08 -11.94
C GLU A 32 14.46 0.34 -12.48
N HIS A 33 14.21 1.31 -11.58
CA HIS A 33 13.95 2.71 -11.95
C HIS A 33 15.18 3.46 -12.46
N LEU A 34 16.39 2.93 -12.19
CA LEU A 34 17.66 3.48 -12.69
C LEU A 34 18.37 2.52 -13.66
N SER A 35 17.64 1.58 -14.24
CA SER A 35 18.17 0.56 -15.18
C SER A 35 18.93 1.17 -16.36
N ASN A 36 18.50 2.33 -16.86
CA ASN A 36 19.17 3.05 -17.94
C ASN A 36 20.44 3.81 -17.51
N TYR A 37 20.75 3.85 -16.21
CA TYR A 37 21.86 4.60 -15.61
C TYR A 37 22.75 3.71 -14.71
N PRO A 38 23.35 2.63 -15.24
CA PRO A 38 24.06 1.63 -14.42
C PRO A 38 25.29 2.20 -13.68
N LEU A 39 25.99 3.17 -14.27
CA LEU A 39 27.12 3.84 -13.62
C LEU A 39 26.67 4.66 -12.41
N LEU A 40 25.58 5.42 -12.56
CA LEU A 40 24.99 6.18 -11.48
C LEU A 40 24.55 5.25 -10.35
N GLN A 41 23.86 4.15 -10.68
CA GLN A 41 23.44 3.16 -9.70
C GLN A 41 24.62 2.60 -8.88
N LYS A 42 25.73 2.26 -9.56
CA LYS A 42 26.94 1.76 -8.90
C LYS A 42 27.55 2.81 -7.96
N GLU A 43 27.69 4.04 -8.44
CA GLU A 43 28.24 5.16 -7.67
C GLU A 43 27.38 5.49 -6.44
N LEU A 44 26.05 5.57 -6.62
CA LEU A 44 25.10 5.81 -5.53
C LEU A 44 25.23 4.74 -4.43
N PHE A 45 25.34 3.47 -4.81
CA PHE A 45 25.50 2.38 -3.86
C PHE A 45 26.84 2.44 -3.10
N ILE A 46 27.96 2.67 -3.81
CA ILE A 46 29.30 2.71 -3.22
C ILE A 46 29.48 3.94 -2.32
N LYS A 47 28.95 5.09 -2.73
CA LYS A 47 29.11 6.34 -1.99
C LYS A 47 28.17 6.47 -0.81
N ASN A 48 27.08 5.71 -0.78
CA ASN A 48 26.13 5.71 0.34
C ASN A 48 26.84 5.45 1.69
N PRO A 49 26.68 6.35 2.69
CA PRO A 49 27.31 6.22 4.00
C PRO A 49 27.02 4.89 4.70
N ASN A 50 25.79 4.38 4.58
CA ASN A 50 25.39 3.13 5.23
C ASN A 50 26.07 1.91 4.58
N THR A 51 26.26 1.92 3.25
CA THR A 51 27.04 0.88 2.56
C THR A 51 28.50 0.89 3.01
N LYS A 52 29.10 2.08 3.16
CA LYS A 52 30.48 2.21 3.68
C LYS A 52 30.59 1.69 5.11
N ASN A 53 29.65 2.07 5.98
CA ASN A 53 29.61 1.63 7.37
C ASN A 53 29.42 0.12 7.49
N TYR A 54 28.53 -0.46 6.68
CA TYR A 54 28.34 -1.91 6.59
C TYR A 54 29.62 -2.64 6.20
N ASN A 55 30.28 -2.21 5.11
CA ASN A 55 31.53 -2.82 4.67
C ASN A 55 32.66 -2.66 5.68
N LYS A 56 32.71 -1.53 6.39
CA LYS A 56 33.66 -1.31 7.47
C LYS A 56 33.38 -2.26 8.64
N ALA A 57 32.13 -2.37 9.10
CA ALA A 57 31.74 -3.27 10.18
C ALA A 57 32.05 -4.74 9.89
N LEU A 58 31.92 -5.17 8.62
CA LEU A 58 32.35 -6.52 8.20
C LEU A 58 33.87 -6.71 8.29
N LYS A 59 34.67 -5.70 7.91
CA LYS A 59 36.14 -5.76 7.99
C LYS A 59 36.63 -5.73 9.44
N ASP A 60 35.96 -4.93 10.27
CA ASP A 60 36.27 -4.75 11.68
C ASP A 60 35.78 -5.94 12.54
N GLY A 61 35.01 -6.87 11.95
CA GLY A 61 34.53 -8.07 12.63
C GLY A 61 33.37 -7.83 13.61
N ASN A 62 32.68 -6.69 13.50
CA ASN A 62 31.55 -6.35 14.38
C ASN A 62 30.36 -7.30 14.20
N PHE A 63 30.20 -7.83 12.98
CA PHE A 63 29.26 -8.89 12.62
C PHE A 63 29.70 -9.54 11.31
N SER A 64 29.20 -10.73 11.05
CA SER A 64 29.35 -11.46 9.79
C SER A 64 28.21 -11.15 8.82
N LYS A 65 28.43 -11.46 7.53
CA LYS A 65 27.37 -11.36 6.50
C LYS A 65 26.17 -12.25 6.82
N ASN A 66 26.40 -13.42 7.41
CA ASN A 66 25.34 -14.35 7.76
C ASN A 66 24.49 -13.78 8.88
N GLU A 67 25.09 -13.31 9.98
CA GLU A 67 24.34 -12.68 11.08
C GLU A 67 23.52 -11.47 10.61
N TYR A 68 24.09 -10.63 9.73
CA TYR A 68 23.36 -9.49 9.17
C TYR A 68 22.14 -9.95 8.36
N ARG A 69 22.30 -10.99 7.54
CA ARG A 69 21.21 -11.57 6.75
C ARG A 69 20.15 -12.24 7.63
N ASP A 70 20.57 -12.97 8.66
CA ASP A 70 19.67 -13.66 9.57
C ASP A 70 18.80 -12.66 10.34
N ARG A 71 19.36 -11.50 10.73
CA ARG A 71 18.59 -10.40 11.31
C ARG A 71 17.56 -9.82 10.34
N ILE A 72 17.89 -9.72 9.05
CA ILE A 72 16.92 -9.31 8.02
C ILE A 72 15.80 -10.34 7.93
N PHE A 73 16.12 -11.62 7.84
CA PHE A 73 15.14 -12.70 7.71
C PHE A 73 14.24 -12.81 8.94
N ALA A 74 14.80 -12.70 10.15
CA ALA A 74 14.01 -12.65 11.38
C ALA A 74 13.02 -11.48 11.38
N ARG A 75 13.39 -10.32 10.81
CA ARG A 75 12.46 -9.20 10.69
C ARG A 75 11.37 -9.46 9.64
N LEU A 76 11.73 -10.07 8.52
CA LEU A 76 10.76 -10.48 7.48
C LEU A 76 9.77 -11.51 8.01
N ASP A 77 10.23 -12.45 8.84
CA ASP A 77 9.38 -13.44 9.50
C ASP A 77 8.33 -12.79 10.40
N ILE A 78 8.74 -11.82 11.23
CA ILE A 78 7.81 -11.03 12.05
C ILE A 78 6.78 -10.29 11.19
N PHE A 79 7.21 -9.65 10.08
CA PHE A 79 6.27 -8.99 9.18
C PHE A 79 5.27 -9.96 8.54
N ALA A 80 5.74 -11.14 8.13
CA ALA A 80 4.88 -12.17 7.57
C ALA A 80 3.85 -12.66 8.59
N TYR A 81 4.29 -12.89 9.83
CA TYR A 81 3.41 -13.27 10.95
C TYR A 81 2.35 -12.19 11.23
N GLU A 82 2.75 -10.93 11.38
CA GLU A 82 1.83 -9.80 11.63
C GLU A 82 0.76 -9.69 10.52
N ILE A 83 1.15 -9.88 9.26
CA ILE A 83 0.22 -9.88 8.12
C ILE A 83 -0.67 -11.11 8.16
N ALA A 84 -0.13 -12.30 8.41
CA ALA A 84 -0.87 -13.55 8.48
C ALA A 84 -1.96 -13.52 9.55
N CYS A 85 -1.71 -12.91 10.72
CA CYS A 85 -2.71 -12.71 11.76
C CYS A 85 -3.92 -11.87 11.31
N SER A 86 -3.79 -11.07 10.26
CA SER A 86 -4.87 -10.26 9.69
C SER A 86 -5.60 -10.91 8.51
N MET A 87 -5.13 -12.08 8.06
CA MET A 87 -5.69 -12.82 6.93
C MET A 87 -6.77 -13.81 7.40
N ASN A 88 -7.70 -14.18 6.50
CA ASN A 88 -8.52 -15.36 6.73
C ASN A 88 -7.67 -16.61 6.44
N THR A 89 -7.40 -17.40 7.47
CA THR A 89 -6.61 -18.64 7.40
C THR A 89 -7.45 -19.88 7.75
N ASP A 90 -8.78 -19.81 7.68
CA ASP A 90 -9.68 -20.89 8.10
C ASP A 90 -9.36 -22.21 7.38
N HIS A 91 -9.07 -22.14 6.08
CA HIS A 91 -8.67 -23.30 5.28
C HIS A 91 -7.36 -23.97 5.74
N LEU A 92 -6.40 -23.19 6.27
CA LEU A 92 -5.17 -23.73 6.85
C LEU A 92 -5.47 -24.37 8.20
N VAL A 93 -6.32 -23.73 9.02
CA VAL A 93 -6.75 -24.26 10.32
C VAL A 93 -7.52 -25.58 10.13
N GLU A 94 -8.47 -25.63 9.20
CA GLU A 94 -9.20 -26.85 8.82
C GLU A 94 -8.23 -27.98 8.43
N ARG A 95 -7.17 -27.65 7.66
CA ARG A 95 -6.13 -28.61 7.29
C ARG A 95 -5.34 -29.09 8.50
N VAL A 96 -4.90 -28.18 9.38
CA VAL A 96 -4.11 -28.49 10.58
C VAL A 96 -4.92 -29.31 11.59
N ILE A 97 -6.21 -29.03 11.76
CA ILE A 97 -7.11 -29.79 12.64
C ILE A 97 -7.13 -31.28 12.26
N LEU A 98 -7.11 -31.61 10.97
CA LEU A 98 -7.12 -33.00 10.50
C LEU A 98 -5.84 -33.77 10.85
N MET A 99 -4.75 -33.08 11.18
CA MET A 99 -3.46 -33.68 11.54
C MET A 99 -3.21 -33.65 13.04
N ALA A 100 -3.44 -32.51 13.67
CA ALA A 100 -3.08 -32.25 15.06
C ALA A 100 -4.26 -32.39 16.04
N GLY A 101 -5.51 -32.27 15.59
CA GLY A 101 -6.67 -32.29 16.48
C GLY A 101 -6.59 -31.20 17.56
N ASP A 102 -6.49 -31.60 18.82
CA ASP A 102 -6.29 -30.73 19.99
C ASP A 102 -4.83 -30.70 20.49
N ASP A 103 -3.93 -31.49 19.91
CA ASP A 103 -2.53 -31.55 20.32
C ASP A 103 -1.69 -30.46 19.64
N MET A 104 -1.43 -29.38 20.39
CA MET A 104 -0.62 -28.28 19.89
C MET A 104 0.84 -28.65 19.64
N SER A 105 1.38 -29.68 20.32
CA SER A 105 2.78 -30.06 20.15
C SER A 105 3.07 -30.63 18.76
N ILE A 106 2.08 -31.29 18.15
CA ILE A 106 2.18 -31.78 16.76
C ILE A 106 2.33 -30.61 15.79
N ILE A 107 1.69 -29.46 16.06
CA ILE A 107 1.73 -28.29 15.18
C ILE A 107 3.17 -27.78 15.00
N ASP A 108 3.97 -27.79 16.07
CA ASP A 108 5.37 -27.35 16.07
C ASP A 108 6.28 -28.29 15.26
N GLU A 109 5.85 -29.53 15.03
CA GLU A 109 6.61 -30.56 14.32
C GLU A 109 6.21 -30.71 12.84
N LEU A 110 5.08 -30.11 12.42
CA LEU A 110 4.55 -30.23 11.05
C LEU A 110 5.56 -29.77 10.00
N GLN A 111 5.75 -30.60 8.98
CA GLN A 111 6.55 -30.29 7.80
C GLN A 111 5.66 -29.76 6.66
N ILE A 112 6.32 -29.18 5.64
CA ILE A 112 5.65 -28.72 4.41
C ILE A 112 4.85 -29.86 3.75
N GLU A 113 5.39 -31.08 3.81
CA GLU A 113 4.79 -32.29 3.22
C GLU A 113 3.49 -32.69 3.92
N ASP A 114 3.39 -32.50 5.23
CA ASP A 114 2.19 -32.81 6.02
C ASP A 114 1.05 -31.86 5.68
N ILE A 115 1.36 -30.55 5.68
CA ILE A 115 0.40 -29.48 5.39
C ILE A 115 -0.04 -29.57 3.92
N GLY A 116 0.92 -29.79 3.02
CA GLY A 116 0.72 -29.87 1.57
C GLY A 116 1.08 -28.57 0.86
N ALA A 117 1.84 -28.69 -0.24
CA ALA A 117 2.37 -27.57 -1.01
C ALA A 117 1.27 -26.61 -1.51
N GLU A 118 0.11 -27.12 -1.93
CA GLU A 118 -1.02 -26.30 -2.43
C GLU A 118 -1.60 -25.37 -1.35
N VAL A 119 -1.75 -25.89 -0.13
CA VAL A 119 -2.26 -25.10 1.01
C VAL A 119 -1.27 -24.01 1.37
N ILE A 120 0.02 -24.35 1.44
CA ILE A 120 1.08 -23.38 1.71
C ILE A 120 1.17 -22.34 0.59
N GLN A 121 1.09 -22.76 -0.68
CA GLN A 121 1.12 -21.84 -1.81
C GLN A 121 -0.04 -20.85 -1.77
N ARG A 122 -1.24 -21.30 -1.39
CA ARG A 122 -2.39 -20.41 -1.18
C ARG A 122 -2.11 -19.37 -0.10
N VAL A 123 -1.60 -19.78 1.06
CA VAL A 123 -1.22 -18.87 2.14
C VAL A 123 -0.17 -17.86 1.67
N LEU A 124 0.85 -18.29 0.93
CA LEU A 124 1.89 -17.41 0.37
C LEU A 124 1.33 -16.42 -0.66
N MET A 125 0.38 -16.84 -1.50
CA MET A 125 -0.30 -15.96 -2.45
C MET A 125 -1.14 -14.91 -1.74
N ASP A 126 -1.91 -15.31 -0.72
CA ASP A 126 -2.71 -14.40 0.08
C ASP A 126 -1.83 -13.42 0.87
N LEU A 127 -0.70 -13.89 1.41
CA LEU A 127 0.27 -13.05 2.10
C LEU A 127 0.88 -12.01 1.16
N SER A 128 1.31 -12.42 -0.03
CA SER A 128 1.80 -11.52 -1.09
C SER A 128 0.77 -10.45 -1.47
N ALA A 129 -0.50 -10.84 -1.63
CA ALA A 129 -1.58 -9.91 -1.93
C ALA A 129 -1.80 -8.90 -0.80
N ASN A 130 -1.68 -9.31 0.46
CA ASN A 130 -1.86 -8.43 1.62
C ASN A 130 -0.64 -7.53 1.88
N VAL A 131 0.59 -7.96 1.59
CA VAL A 131 1.79 -7.09 1.63
C VAL A 131 1.57 -5.85 0.76
N ARG A 132 1.01 -6.02 -0.44
CA ARG A 132 0.73 -4.89 -1.35
C ARG A 132 -0.28 -3.90 -0.76
N LYS A 133 -1.30 -4.39 -0.04
CA LYS A 133 -2.30 -3.55 0.63
C LYS A 133 -1.74 -2.76 1.82
N GLN A 134 -0.67 -3.25 2.46
CA GLN A 134 -0.02 -2.55 3.58
C GLN A 134 0.87 -1.39 3.09
N VAL A 135 1.39 -1.48 1.86
CA VAL A 135 2.27 -0.46 1.26
C VAL A 135 1.48 0.58 0.45
N GLN A 136 0.32 0.20 -0.08
CA GLN A 136 -0.61 1.17 -0.65
C GLN A 136 -1.14 2.08 0.46
N PRO A 137 -1.08 3.41 0.32
CA PRO A 137 -1.74 4.30 1.27
C PRO A 137 -3.20 3.86 1.38
N LYS A 138 -3.71 3.71 2.61
CA LYS A 138 -5.11 3.33 2.87
C LYS A 138 -6.05 4.28 2.15
N GLY A 139 -6.49 3.89 0.97
CA GLY A 139 -7.32 4.70 0.11
C GLY A 139 -7.35 4.19 -1.31
N ASP A 140 -7.66 2.91 -1.53
CA ASP A 140 -8.38 2.59 -2.76
C ASP A 140 -9.68 3.37 -2.68
N HIS A 141 -9.72 4.49 -3.41
CA HIS A 141 -10.88 5.33 -3.46
C HIS A 141 -12.10 4.46 -3.75
N PRO A 142 -13.24 4.63 -3.04
CA PRO A 142 -14.37 3.71 -3.24
C PRO A 142 -14.92 3.70 -4.67
N PHE A 143 -14.57 4.71 -5.47
CA PHE A 143 -14.88 4.81 -6.91
C PHE A 143 -13.91 4.05 -7.84
N LEU A 144 -12.79 3.53 -7.32
CA LEU A 144 -11.81 2.68 -8.02
C LEU A 144 -11.87 1.20 -7.60
N ALA A 145 -12.81 0.82 -6.72
CA ALA A 145 -12.87 -0.54 -6.19
C ALA A 145 -13.14 -1.60 -7.28
N GLU A 146 -12.27 -2.59 -7.42
CA GLU A 146 -12.44 -3.68 -8.40
C GLU A 146 -13.43 -4.77 -7.95
N ARG A 147 -13.88 -4.73 -6.69
CA ARG A 147 -14.83 -5.69 -6.10
C ARG A 147 -15.97 -4.96 -5.40
N GLY A 148 -17.20 -5.46 -5.60
CA GLY A 148 -18.42 -4.88 -5.03
C GLY A 148 -19.20 -4.01 -6.01
N ARG A 149 -20.36 -3.50 -5.57
CA ARG A 149 -21.22 -2.64 -6.39
C ARG A 149 -20.80 -1.18 -6.22
N ILE A 150 -20.10 -0.63 -7.20
CA ILE A 150 -19.80 0.81 -7.24
C ILE A 150 -21.02 1.56 -7.80
N ASP A 151 -21.46 2.60 -7.08
CA ASP A 151 -22.43 3.55 -7.61
C ASP A 151 -21.71 4.64 -8.43
N HIS A 152 -21.44 4.33 -9.70
CA HIS A 152 -20.76 5.27 -10.59
C HIS A 152 -21.53 6.59 -10.78
N LYS A 153 -22.87 6.54 -10.70
CA LYS A 153 -23.74 7.71 -10.86
C LYS A 153 -23.52 8.69 -9.70
N PHE A 154 -23.44 8.17 -8.47
CA PHE A 154 -23.07 8.96 -7.31
C PHE A 154 -21.64 9.49 -7.42
N TRP A 155 -20.66 8.60 -7.60
CA TRP A 155 -19.25 8.96 -7.45
C TRP A 155 -18.77 9.98 -8.49
N ARG A 156 -19.40 10.09 -9.66
CA ARG A 156 -19.09 11.16 -10.64
C ARG A 156 -19.55 12.56 -10.19
N HIS A 157 -20.44 12.63 -9.22
CA HIS A 157 -20.99 13.87 -8.66
C HIS A 157 -20.58 14.07 -7.19
N ALA A 158 -19.49 13.42 -6.79
CA ALA A 158 -18.99 13.49 -5.42
C ALA A 158 -18.63 14.93 -5.00
N ASP A 159 -18.21 15.77 -5.95
CA ASP A 159 -17.99 17.21 -5.75
C ASP A 159 -19.23 17.94 -5.27
N LYS A 160 -20.40 17.64 -5.87
CA LYS A 160 -21.68 18.24 -5.49
C LYS A 160 -22.15 17.75 -4.12
N ALA A 161 -22.00 16.45 -3.86
CA ALA A 161 -22.29 15.87 -2.55
C ALA A 161 -21.36 16.43 -1.46
N HIS A 162 -20.09 16.72 -1.79
CA HIS A 162 -19.14 17.35 -0.88
C HIS A 162 -19.54 18.81 -0.58
N ALA A 163 -19.95 19.59 -1.59
CA ALA A 163 -20.46 20.94 -1.37
C ALA A 163 -21.65 20.95 -0.39
N ALA A 164 -22.62 20.04 -0.59
CA ALA A 164 -23.75 19.88 0.33
C ALA A 164 -23.29 19.46 1.75
N PHE A 165 -22.31 18.56 1.85
CA PHE A 165 -21.74 18.16 3.14
C PHE A 165 -21.16 19.37 3.91
N VAL A 166 -20.42 20.24 3.22
CA VAL A 166 -19.85 21.49 3.78
C VAL A 166 -20.94 22.50 4.15
N GLU A 167 -22.03 22.56 3.39
CA GLU A 167 -23.20 23.40 3.68
C GLU A 167 -24.03 22.94 4.89
N GLY A 168 -23.68 21.80 5.50
CA GLY A 168 -24.28 21.32 6.75
C GLY A 168 -25.08 20.03 6.63
N TYR A 169 -25.18 19.43 5.43
CA TYR A 169 -25.77 18.10 5.24
C TYR A 169 -24.79 17.00 5.64
N SER A 170 -24.33 17.00 6.90
CA SER A 170 -23.19 16.21 7.38
C SER A 170 -23.53 14.81 7.91
N THR A 171 -24.82 14.45 7.98
CA THR A 171 -25.29 13.13 8.43
C THR A 171 -25.71 12.26 7.25
N GLN A 172 -25.64 10.93 7.41
CA GLN A 172 -26.01 9.99 6.34
C GLN A 172 -27.44 10.21 5.84
N ALA A 173 -28.40 10.40 6.73
CA ALA A 173 -29.79 10.60 6.35
C ALA A 173 -30.01 11.93 5.63
N ALA A 174 -29.40 13.03 6.11
CA ALA A 174 -29.55 14.35 5.49
C ALA A 174 -28.89 14.40 4.10
N LEU A 175 -27.70 13.83 3.97
CA LEU A 175 -26.97 13.83 2.71
C LEU A 175 -27.57 12.86 1.68
N ASP A 176 -28.08 11.72 2.12
CA ASP A 176 -28.80 10.79 1.25
C ASP A 176 -30.09 11.41 0.69
N ALA A 177 -30.87 12.08 1.54
CA ALA A 177 -32.06 12.82 1.09
C ALA A 177 -31.70 13.92 0.07
N TRP A 178 -30.62 14.66 0.33
CA TRP A 178 -30.13 15.68 -0.59
C TRP A 178 -29.69 15.08 -1.94
N CYS A 179 -28.96 13.96 -1.93
CA CYS A 179 -28.49 13.30 -3.15
C CYS A 179 -29.67 12.73 -3.96
N GLN A 180 -30.68 12.18 -3.31
CA GLN A 180 -31.87 11.67 -4.01
C GLN A 180 -32.63 12.80 -4.69
N LEU A 181 -32.76 13.96 -4.04
CA LEU A 181 -33.45 15.12 -4.58
C LEU A 181 -32.66 15.81 -5.71
N ASN A 182 -31.35 15.98 -5.56
CA ASN A 182 -30.55 16.86 -6.43
C ASN A 182 -29.68 16.11 -7.45
N LEU A 183 -29.28 14.88 -7.15
CA LEU A 183 -28.43 14.05 -8.01
C LEU A 183 -29.16 12.82 -8.57
N ASN A 184 -30.42 12.62 -8.17
CA ASN A 184 -31.24 11.46 -8.54
C ASN A 184 -30.51 10.13 -8.27
N THR A 185 -29.79 10.05 -7.15
CA THR A 185 -29.06 8.87 -6.69
C THR A 185 -28.95 8.84 -5.18
N ARG A 186 -28.66 7.68 -4.59
CA ARG A 186 -28.43 7.55 -3.14
C ARG A 186 -27.01 7.93 -2.77
N CYS A 187 -26.80 8.38 -1.54
CA CYS A 187 -25.48 8.61 -0.98
C CYS A 187 -24.93 7.31 -0.37
N PRO A 188 -23.79 6.77 -0.83
CA PRO A 188 -23.15 5.62 -0.22
C PRO A 188 -22.66 5.94 1.20
N GLN A 189 -22.80 4.99 2.13
CA GLN A 189 -22.26 5.16 3.50
C GLN A 189 -20.74 5.38 3.54
N SER A 190 -20.04 4.85 2.53
CA SER A 190 -18.60 5.04 2.37
C SER A 190 -18.23 6.48 2.05
N PHE A 191 -19.13 7.29 1.48
CA PHE A 191 -18.85 8.67 1.10
C PHE A 191 -18.53 9.56 2.30
N ILE A 192 -19.34 9.52 3.36
CA ILE A 192 -19.11 10.35 4.55
C ILE A 192 -17.78 10.01 5.22
N ARG A 193 -17.40 8.73 5.25
CA ARG A 193 -16.08 8.33 5.76
C ARG A 193 -14.97 8.84 4.85
N TRP A 194 -15.16 8.71 3.54
CA TRP A 194 -14.19 9.12 2.54
C TRP A 194 -13.95 10.65 2.56
N THR A 195 -15.00 11.47 2.66
CA THR A 195 -14.93 12.94 2.80
C THR A 195 -14.28 13.41 4.10
N LYS A 196 -14.33 12.62 5.17
CA LYS A 196 -13.60 12.94 6.41
C LYS A 196 -12.10 12.67 6.29
N SER A 197 -11.71 11.79 5.38
CA SER A 197 -10.30 11.45 5.12
C SER A 197 -9.70 12.24 3.96
N HIS A 198 -10.53 12.72 3.04
CA HIS A 198 -10.16 13.51 1.86
C HIS A 198 -11.07 14.73 1.82
N GLU A 199 -10.51 15.94 1.93
CA GLU A 199 -11.30 17.18 2.03
C GLU A 199 -12.19 17.36 0.80
N ASP A 200 -11.63 17.76 -0.35
CA ASP A 200 -12.42 18.02 -1.56
C ASP A 200 -12.18 16.95 -2.64
N PRO A 201 -13.21 16.30 -3.21
CA PRO A 201 -13.05 15.43 -4.37
C PRO A 201 -12.26 16.07 -5.51
N ARG A 202 -12.39 17.38 -5.72
CA ARG A 202 -11.68 18.14 -6.75
C ARG A 202 -10.18 18.26 -6.49
N SER A 203 -9.72 18.02 -5.27
CA SER A 203 -8.29 17.93 -4.92
C SER A 203 -7.69 16.55 -5.12
N VAL A 204 -8.52 15.53 -5.39
CA VAL A 204 -8.09 14.16 -5.63
C VAL A 204 -7.96 13.94 -7.14
N MET A 205 -6.74 13.80 -7.64
CA MET A 205 -6.46 13.70 -9.09
C MET A 205 -7.15 12.48 -9.72
N GLU A 206 -7.14 11.35 -9.01
CA GLU A 206 -7.79 10.10 -9.38
C GLU A 206 -9.30 10.27 -9.54
N TRP A 207 -9.93 11.09 -8.69
CA TRP A 207 -11.35 11.40 -8.81
C TRP A 207 -11.62 12.28 -10.03
N VAL A 208 -10.80 13.31 -10.26
CA VAL A 208 -10.94 14.21 -11.42
C VAL A 208 -10.86 13.41 -12.72
N GLU A 209 -9.90 12.51 -12.83
CA GLU A 209 -9.77 11.61 -13.97
C GLU A 209 -10.96 10.65 -14.09
N TYR A 210 -11.41 10.08 -12.98
CA TYR A 210 -12.54 9.17 -12.93
C TYR A 210 -13.87 9.85 -13.35
N ALA A 211 -14.12 11.06 -12.87
CA ALA A 211 -15.31 11.84 -13.18
C ALA A 211 -15.35 12.31 -14.65
N ALA A 212 -14.18 12.56 -15.24
CA ALA A 212 -14.03 12.99 -16.63
C ALA A 212 -14.20 11.87 -17.68
N ARG A 213 -14.16 10.59 -17.29
CA ARG A 213 -14.36 9.47 -18.24
C ARG A 213 -15.83 9.38 -18.67
N GLU A 214 -16.14 9.72 -19.92
CA GLU A 214 -17.46 9.46 -20.50
C GLU A 214 -17.73 7.95 -20.58
N GLN A 215 -18.99 7.54 -20.39
CA GLN A 215 -19.38 6.13 -20.51
C GLN A 215 -19.18 5.66 -21.96
N ALA A 216 -18.46 4.56 -22.13
CA ALA A 216 -18.71 3.65 -23.25
C ALA A 216 -19.97 2.82 -22.96
#